data_AF-A0A4R5LIQ7-F1
#
_entry.id   AF-A0A4R5LIQ7-F1
#
_cell.length_a   1.000
_cell.length_b   1.000
_cell.length_c   1.000
_cell.angle_alpha   90.00
_cell.angle_beta   90.00
_cell.angle_gamma   90.00
#
_symmetry.space_group_name_H-M   'P 1'
#
loop_
_entity.id
_entity.type
_entity.pdbx_description
1 polymer ?
#
loop_
_entity_poly.entity_id
_entity_poly.type
_entity_poly.pdbx_seq_one_letter_code
_entity_poly.pdbx_strand_id
1 'polypeptide(L)'
;MGPHGLFWWIAAGVLIVAELMTGTFYLLMIALGFLAGALSYELGWPLDVQLIVAAAVGLAAVVTLRRSRFGRRRRMTDASTDPGVNLDIGATLAVAAWRDGRARTMYRGAEWDVELAPGEPEDAPLYEIKAVRGSCLVVAAKRERREANAPGAARDDARHA
;
A
#
# COMPACT_ATOMS: atom_id res chain seq x y z
N MET A 1 37.25 12.36 30.89
CA MET A 1 36.07 11.82 30.20
C MET A 1 35.01 11.53 31.25
N GLY A 2 33.98 12.36 31.38
CA GLY A 2 32.94 12.06 32.37
C GLY A 2 31.95 11.02 31.83
N PRO A 3 31.16 10.38 32.69
CA PRO A 3 30.29 9.25 32.33
C PRO A 3 29.13 9.63 31.39
N HIS A 4 28.98 10.90 31.04
CA HIS A 4 27.87 11.45 30.24
C HIS A 4 27.90 11.05 28.76
N GLY A 5 29.04 10.59 28.21
CA GLY A 5 29.11 10.06 26.84
C GLY A 5 28.30 8.77 26.66
N LEU A 6 28.23 7.91 27.69
CA LEU A 6 27.47 6.66 27.66
C LEU A 6 25.97 6.90 27.52
N PHE A 7 25.45 7.99 28.09
CA PHE A 7 24.03 8.35 28.00
C PHE A 7 23.59 8.51 26.54
N TRP A 8 24.40 9.20 25.72
CA TRP A 8 24.09 9.44 24.32
C TRP A 8 24.04 8.14 23.50
N TRP A 9 25.02 7.25 23.71
CA TRP A 9 25.08 5.94 23.04
C TRP A 9 23.96 5.00 23.47
N ILE A 10 23.64 4.95 24.77
CA ILE A 10 22.55 4.12 25.30
C ILE A 10 21.20 4.62 24.76
N ALA A 11 20.95 5.92 24.80
CA ALA A 11 19.71 6.50 24.30
C ALA A 11 19.55 6.25 22.78
N ALA A 12 20.60 6.44 21.99
CA ALA A 12 20.59 6.10 20.56
C ALA A 12 20.30 4.62 20.30
N GLY A 13 20.96 3.72 21.02
CA GLY A 13 20.77 2.28 20.90
C GLY A 13 19.34 1.85 21.25
N VAL A 14 18.77 2.37 22.34
CA VAL A 14 17.39 2.10 22.76
C VAL A 14 16.40 2.56 21.69
N LEU A 15 16.60 3.75 21.11
CA LEU A 15 15.73 4.27 20.05
C LEU A 15 15.78 3.41 18.78
N ILE A 16 16.96 2.90 18.41
CA ILE A 16 17.10 1.99 17.27
C ILE A 16 16.37 0.67 17.52
N VAL A 17 16.54 0.06 18.71
CA VAL A 17 15.86 -1.19 19.05
C VAL A 17 14.35 -1.00 19.10
N ALA A 18 13.87 0.07 19.74
CA ALA A 18 12.46 0.41 19.82
C ALA A 18 11.85 0.65 18.42
N GLU A 19 12.62 1.23 17.50
CA GLU A 19 12.21 1.38 16.10
C GLU A 19 12.01 0.02 15.43
N LEU A 20 12.97 -0.89 15.59
CA LEU A 20 12.91 -2.22 14.97
C LEU A 20 11.71 -3.03 15.49
N MET A 21 11.32 -2.84 16.75
CA MET A 21 10.14 -3.49 17.32
C MET A 21 8.82 -2.88 16.82
N THR A 22 8.76 -1.56 16.61
CA THR A 22 7.55 -0.85 16.18
C THR A 22 7.41 -0.76 14.66
N GLY A 23 8.51 -1.01 13.92
CA GLY A 23 8.59 -0.97 12.47
C GLY A 23 8.40 0.43 11.88
N THR A 24 8.51 1.51 12.66
CA THR A 24 8.34 2.89 12.17
C THR A 24 9.68 3.48 11.66
N PHE A 25 9.70 4.76 11.31
CA PHE A 25 10.93 5.48 10.91
C PHE A 25 11.17 6.75 11.73
N TYR A 26 10.36 6.99 12.76
CA TYR A 26 10.45 8.20 13.58
C TYR A 26 11.54 8.10 14.65
N LEU A 27 11.70 6.93 15.28
CA LEU A 27 12.67 6.74 16.35
C LEU A 27 14.10 6.70 15.81
N LEU A 28 14.30 6.21 14.58
CA LEU A 28 15.59 6.24 13.89
C LEU A 28 16.10 7.68 13.64
N MET A 29 15.17 8.59 13.31
CA MET A 29 15.47 10.01 13.09
C MET A 29 15.89 10.70 14.39
N ILE A 30 15.27 10.32 15.51
CA ILE A 30 15.64 10.81 16.83
C ILE A 30 17.01 10.21 17.23
N ALA A 31 17.24 8.92 16.97
CA ALA A 31 18.51 8.25 17.24
C ALA A 31 19.69 8.92 16.52
N LEU A 32 19.50 9.36 15.27
CA LEU A 32 20.48 10.16 14.53
C LEU A 32 20.84 11.48 15.24
N GLY A 33 19.86 12.14 15.87
CA GLY A 33 20.10 13.30 16.73
C GLY A 33 20.98 12.95 17.93
N PHE A 34 20.70 11.83 18.60
CA PHE A 34 21.54 11.35 19.71
C PHE A 34 22.96 10.97 19.27
N LEU A 35 23.14 10.39 18.07
CA LEU A 35 24.46 10.14 17.48
C LEU A 35 25.23 11.44 17.25
N ALA A 36 24.57 12.48 16.76
CA ALA A 36 25.20 13.78 16.56
C ALA A 36 25.58 14.45 17.90
N GLY A 37 24.77 14.27 18.94
CA GLY A 37 25.10 14.66 20.31
C GLY A 37 26.32 13.90 20.86
N ALA A 38 26.38 12.59 20.64
CA ALA A 38 27.53 11.75 21.00
C ALA A 38 28.81 12.22 20.29
N LEU A 39 28.72 12.52 18.99
CA LEU A 39 29.85 13.01 18.21
C LEU A 39 30.33 14.37 18.73
N SER A 40 29.40 15.28 19.04
CA SER A 40 29.73 16.59 19.62
C SER A 40 30.43 16.49 20.98
N TYR A 41 30.08 15.47 21.78
CA TYR A 41 30.78 15.17 23.03
C TYR A 41 32.23 14.73 22.79
N GLU A 42 32.49 13.87 21.80
CA GLU A 42 33.86 13.46 21.45
C GLU A 42 34.72 14.63 20.94
N LEU A 43 34.09 15.64 20.32
CA LEU A 43 34.76 16.91 19.95
C LEU A 43 35.01 17.85 21.15
N GLY A 44 34.60 17.48 22.37
CA GLY A 44 34.83 18.25 23.59
C GLY A 44 33.94 19.49 23.73
N TRP A 45 32.83 19.57 22.99
CA TRP A 45 31.92 20.71 23.04
C TRP A 45 31.10 20.73 24.34
N PRO A 46 30.71 21.91 24.85
CA PRO A 46 29.90 22.02 26.05
C PRO A 46 28.49 21.44 25.84
N LEU A 47 27.86 21.01 26.95
CA LEU A 47 26.57 20.30 26.94
C LEU A 47 25.46 21.05 26.17
N ASP A 48 25.42 22.38 26.31
CA ASP A 48 24.45 23.23 25.62
C ASP A 48 24.55 23.08 24.09
N VAL A 49 25.77 23.00 23.56
CA VAL A 49 26.02 22.82 22.13
C VAL A 49 25.67 21.39 21.69
N GLN A 50 25.96 20.38 22.52
CA GLN A 50 25.58 18.98 22.24
C GLN A 50 24.06 18.85 22.08
N LEU A 51 23.29 19.48 22.98
CA LEU A 51 21.82 19.48 22.95
C LEU A 51 21.28 20.21 21.71
N ILE A 52 21.84 21.36 21.36
CA ILE A 52 21.44 22.13 20.17
C ILE A 52 21.69 21.30 18.90
N VAL A 53 22.85 20.67 18.77
CA VAL A 53 23.20 19.84 17.62
C VAL A 53 22.28 18.63 17.52
N ALA A 54 22.04 17.91 18.63
CA ALA A 54 21.16 16.76 18.65
C ALA A 54 19.72 17.11 18.25
N ALA A 55 19.20 18.22 18.80
CA ALA A 55 17.86 18.72 18.47
C ALA A 55 17.75 19.15 17.00
N ALA A 56 18.75 19.86 16.48
CA ALA A 56 18.78 20.32 15.09
C ALA A 56 18.79 19.15 14.10
N VAL A 57 19.65 18.15 14.34
CA VAL A 57 19.76 16.95 13.49
C VAL A 57 18.49 16.11 13.55
N GLY A 58 17.96 15.86 14.75
CA GLY A 58 16.71 15.12 14.92
C GLY A 58 15.52 15.81 14.25
N LEU A 59 15.41 17.14 14.38
CA LEU A 59 14.35 17.91 13.74
C LEU A 59 14.49 17.92 12.22
N ALA A 60 15.70 18.15 11.69
CA ALA A 60 15.96 18.14 10.25
C ALA A 60 15.63 16.79 9.62
N ALA A 61 15.99 15.69 10.30
CA ALA A 61 15.65 14.34 9.93
C ALA A 61 14.13 14.17 9.84
N VAL A 62 13.39 14.48 10.91
CA VAL A 62 11.92 14.36 10.95
C VAL A 62 11.23 15.22 9.88
N VAL A 63 11.67 16.46 9.67
CA VAL A 63 11.12 17.36 8.64
C VAL A 63 11.37 16.80 7.24
N THR A 64 12.57 16.29 6.99
CA THR A 64 12.93 15.65 5.71
C THR A 64 12.06 14.43 5.45
N LEU A 65 11.81 13.59 6.46
CA LEU A 65 10.93 12.43 6.34
C LEU A 65 9.45 12.82 6.14
N ARG A 66 8.95 13.82 6.87
CA ARG A 66 7.58 14.34 6.72
C ARG A 66 7.35 14.96 5.34
N ARG A 67 8.38 15.61 4.79
CA ARG A 67 8.35 16.19 3.44
C ARG A 67 8.57 15.13 2.36
N SER A 68 9.27 14.04 2.69
CA SER A 68 9.50 12.90 1.82
C SER A 68 8.21 12.13 1.57
N ARG A 69 8.00 11.75 0.30
CA ARG A 69 6.89 10.88 -0.10
C ARG A 69 6.94 9.48 0.53
N PHE A 70 7.99 9.11 1.26
CA PHE A 70 8.06 7.84 2.01
C PHE A 70 7.03 7.76 3.14
N GLY A 71 6.81 8.84 3.89
CA GLY A 71 5.73 8.89 4.90
C GLY A 71 4.33 8.88 4.28
N ARG A 72 4.18 9.45 3.08
CA ARG A 72 2.95 9.35 2.30
C ARG A 72 2.76 7.98 1.67
N ARG A 73 3.80 7.33 1.15
CA ARG A 73 3.71 5.99 0.53
C ARG A 73 3.16 4.97 1.52
N ARG A 74 3.61 4.95 2.78
CA ARG A 74 3.02 4.04 3.79
C ARG A 74 1.56 4.33 4.15
N ARG A 75 1.05 5.54 3.88
CA ARG A 75 -0.34 5.94 4.16
C ARG A 75 -1.24 5.98 2.92
N MET A 76 -0.66 5.97 1.71
CA MET A 76 -1.32 6.10 0.41
C MET A 76 -1.07 4.92 -0.54
N THR A 77 -0.18 3.97 -0.22
CA THR A 77 -0.31 2.63 -0.77
C THR A 77 -1.47 2.00 -0.02
N ASP A 78 -2.64 2.46 -0.42
CA ASP A 78 -3.92 1.88 -0.13
C ASP A 78 -3.77 0.38 -0.45
N ALA A 79 -3.71 -0.46 0.58
CA ALA A 79 -3.66 -1.92 0.45
C ALA A 79 -4.79 -2.45 -0.45
N SER A 80 -5.76 -1.59 -0.76
CA SER A 80 -6.82 -1.79 -1.71
C SER A 80 -6.42 -1.99 -3.17
N THR A 81 -5.28 -1.45 -3.60
CA THR A 81 -4.95 -1.31 -5.02
C THR A 81 -3.62 -1.97 -5.39
N ASP A 82 -2.86 -2.47 -4.41
CA ASP A 82 -1.58 -3.14 -4.66
C ASP A 82 -1.81 -4.62 -5.02
N PRO A 83 -1.55 -5.06 -6.27
CA PRO A 83 -1.69 -6.46 -6.67
C PRO A 83 -0.70 -7.40 -5.95
N GLY A 84 0.36 -6.85 -5.36
CA GLY A 84 1.29 -7.61 -4.52
C GLY A 84 0.79 -7.88 -3.10
N VAL A 85 -0.22 -7.14 -2.64
CA VAL A 85 -0.85 -7.29 -1.32
C VAL A 85 -2.24 -7.94 -1.43
N ASN A 86 -2.94 -7.70 -2.53
CA ASN A 86 -4.25 -8.29 -2.80
C ASN A 86 -4.16 -9.31 -3.95
N LEU A 87 -3.95 -10.57 -3.57
CA LEU A 87 -3.89 -11.72 -4.50
C LEU A 87 -5.18 -11.96 -5.30
N ASP A 88 -6.26 -11.24 -5.02
CA ASP A 88 -7.54 -11.38 -5.71
C ASP A 88 -7.69 -10.45 -6.92
N ILE A 89 -6.76 -9.50 -7.15
CA ILE A 89 -6.77 -8.67 -8.35
C ILE A 89 -6.54 -9.55 -9.59
N GLY A 90 -7.51 -9.55 -10.51
CA GLY A 90 -7.58 -10.43 -11.68
C GLY A 90 -8.42 -11.69 -11.49
N ALA A 91 -8.87 -11.99 -10.26
CA ALA A 91 -9.82 -13.06 -10.03
C ALA A 91 -11.19 -12.70 -10.63
N THR A 92 -11.90 -13.70 -11.11
CA THR A 92 -13.23 -13.53 -11.72
C THR A 92 -14.32 -14.03 -10.80
N LEU A 93 -15.41 -13.27 -10.69
CA LEU A 93 -16.59 -13.66 -9.95
C LEU A 93 -17.86 -13.34 -10.75
N ALA A 94 -18.91 -14.10 -10.48
CA ALA A 94 -20.25 -13.82 -11.00
C ALA A 94 -21.02 -12.99 -9.96
N VAL A 95 -21.72 -11.96 -10.43
CA VAL A 95 -22.58 -11.13 -9.59
C VAL A 95 -24.03 -11.48 -9.92
N ALA A 96 -24.79 -11.92 -8.92
CA ALA A 96 -26.14 -12.44 -9.14
C ALA A 96 -27.18 -11.34 -9.40
N ALA A 97 -27.07 -10.20 -8.74
CA ALA A 97 -28.00 -9.09 -8.89
C ALA A 97 -27.31 -7.75 -8.62
N TRP A 98 -27.45 -6.82 -9.57
CA TRP A 98 -27.01 -5.44 -9.43
C TRP A 98 -28.15 -4.54 -8.97
N ARG A 99 -27.79 -3.48 -8.25
CA ARG A 99 -28.66 -2.40 -7.83
C ARG A 99 -27.87 -1.10 -7.92
N ASP A 100 -28.17 -0.29 -8.94
CA ASP A 100 -27.55 1.02 -9.17
C ASP A 100 -26.00 0.96 -9.21
N GLY A 101 -25.43 -0.01 -9.94
CA GLY A 101 -23.98 -0.21 -10.04
C GLY A 101 -23.32 -0.83 -8.79
N ARG A 102 -24.12 -1.28 -7.81
CA ARG A 102 -23.65 -1.98 -6.61
C ARG A 102 -24.32 -3.33 -6.43
N ALA A 103 -23.60 -4.27 -5.85
CA ALA A 103 -24.11 -5.60 -5.53
C ALA A 103 -23.47 -6.13 -4.26
N ARG A 104 -24.01 -7.23 -3.75
CA ARG A 104 -23.40 -8.00 -2.66
C ARG A 104 -23.32 -9.45 -3.09
N THR A 105 -22.15 -10.05 -2.97
CA THR A 105 -21.88 -11.41 -3.45
C THR A 105 -20.99 -12.17 -2.47
N MET A 106 -21.19 -13.49 -2.44
CA MET A 106 -20.35 -14.39 -1.66
C MET A 106 -19.02 -14.59 -2.39
N TYR A 107 -17.93 -14.13 -1.79
CA TYR A 107 -16.57 -14.32 -2.31
C TYR A 107 -15.65 -14.84 -1.20
N ARG A 108 -14.92 -15.92 -1.49
CA ARG A 108 -14.08 -16.64 -0.51
C ARG A 108 -14.78 -17.00 0.81
N GLY A 109 -16.08 -17.35 0.75
CA GLY A 109 -16.84 -17.79 1.91
C GLY A 109 -17.33 -16.66 2.83
N ALA A 110 -17.24 -15.40 2.41
CA ALA A 110 -17.83 -14.26 3.10
C ALA A 110 -18.65 -13.41 2.13
N GLU A 111 -19.58 -12.59 2.66
CA GLU A 111 -20.31 -11.60 1.89
C GLU A 111 -19.45 -10.37 1.64
N TRP A 112 -19.29 -9.98 0.38
CA TRP A 112 -18.53 -8.80 -0.05
C TRP A 112 -19.42 -7.81 -0.77
N ASP A 113 -19.19 -6.53 -0.52
CA ASP A 113 -19.76 -5.47 -1.34
C ASP A 113 -19.02 -5.41 -2.67
N VAL A 114 -19.74 -5.21 -3.76
CA VAL A 114 -19.20 -5.13 -5.11
C VAL A 114 -19.69 -3.84 -5.75
N GLU A 115 -18.78 -3.11 -6.37
CA GLU A 115 -19.07 -1.90 -7.11
C GLU A 115 -18.57 -2.04 -8.54
N LEU A 116 -19.42 -1.68 -9.50
CA LEU A 116 -19.09 -1.74 -10.90
C LEU A 116 -18.19 -0.55 -11.27
N ALA A 117 -17.13 -0.81 -12.05
CA ALA A 117 -16.29 0.26 -12.56
C ALA A 117 -17.11 1.21 -13.45
N PRO A 118 -16.84 2.54 -13.43
CA PRO A 118 -17.63 3.50 -14.19
C PRO A 118 -17.66 3.19 -15.69
N GLY A 119 -18.86 3.06 -16.26
CA GLY A 119 -19.06 2.82 -17.69
C GLY A 119 -19.03 1.35 -18.11
N GLU A 120 -18.88 0.41 -17.17
CA GLU A 120 -19.04 -1.02 -17.44
C GLU A 120 -20.52 -1.44 -17.41
N PRO A 121 -20.91 -2.47 -18.17
CA PRO A 121 -22.28 -2.94 -18.22
C PRO A 121 -22.61 -3.89 -17.05
N GLU A 122 -23.85 -3.83 -16.55
CA GLU A 122 -24.36 -4.65 -15.43
C GLU A 122 -24.82 -6.06 -15.85
N ASP A 123 -24.85 -6.36 -17.16
CA ASP A 123 -25.35 -7.62 -17.72
C ASP A 123 -24.23 -8.62 -18.09
N ALA A 124 -22.98 -8.35 -17.71
CA ALA A 124 -21.89 -9.26 -18.01
C ALA A 124 -21.99 -10.57 -17.20
N PRO A 125 -21.71 -11.74 -17.81
CA PRO A 125 -21.79 -13.03 -17.13
C PRO A 125 -20.67 -13.21 -16.10
N LEU A 126 -19.53 -12.57 -16.32
CA LEU A 126 -18.34 -12.63 -15.49
C LEU A 126 -17.73 -11.26 -15.32
N TYR A 127 -17.36 -10.94 -14.09
CA TYR A 127 -16.63 -9.72 -13.74
C TYR A 127 -15.25 -10.05 -13.22
N GLU A 128 -14.27 -9.22 -13.56
CA GLU A 128 -12.89 -9.33 -13.09
C GLU A 128 -12.64 -8.26 -12.01
N ILE A 129 -12.06 -8.66 -10.87
CA ILE A 129 -11.70 -7.74 -9.79
C ILE A 129 -10.53 -6.87 -10.26
N LYS A 130 -10.77 -5.56 -10.34
CA LYS A 130 -9.75 -4.56 -10.72
C LYS A 130 -9.12 -3.86 -9.51
N ALA A 131 -9.86 -3.74 -8.41
CA ALA A 131 -9.36 -3.18 -7.15
C ALA A 131 -10.20 -3.65 -5.96
N VAL A 132 -9.71 -3.50 -4.73
CA VAL A 132 -10.38 -3.94 -3.50
C VAL A 132 -10.38 -2.84 -2.45
N ARG A 133 -11.36 -1.95 -2.43
CA ARG A 133 -11.45 -0.83 -1.46
C ARG A 133 -11.99 -1.29 -0.11
N GLY A 134 -11.11 -1.73 0.79
CA GLY A 134 -11.50 -2.19 2.13
C GLY A 134 -12.30 -3.49 2.05
N SER A 135 -13.61 -3.42 2.32
CA SER A 135 -14.55 -4.55 2.19
C SER A 135 -15.36 -4.52 0.87
N CYS A 136 -14.98 -3.67 -0.09
CA CYS A 136 -15.66 -3.51 -1.37
C CYS A 136 -14.75 -3.92 -2.54
N LEU A 137 -15.23 -4.81 -3.41
CA LEU A 137 -14.56 -5.22 -4.64
C LEU A 137 -15.01 -4.33 -5.80
N VAL A 138 -14.07 -3.66 -6.46
CA VAL A 138 -14.34 -2.92 -7.69
C VAL A 138 -14.09 -3.85 -8.87
N VAL A 139 -15.10 -4.08 -9.68
CA VAL A 139 -15.06 -5.07 -10.76
C VAL A 139 -15.37 -4.45 -12.12
N ALA A 140 -14.84 -5.05 -13.18
CA ALA A 140 -15.11 -4.67 -14.57
C ALA A 140 -15.59 -5.88 -15.37
N ALA A 141 -16.41 -5.67 -16.41
CA ALA A 141 -16.93 -6.77 -17.20
C ALA A 141 -15.77 -7.50 -17.90
N LYS A 142 -15.66 -8.81 -17.70
CA LYS A 142 -14.70 -9.61 -18.45
C LYS A 142 -15.28 -9.82 -19.85
N ARG A 143 -14.77 -9.07 -20.83
CA ARG A 143 -15.05 -9.35 -22.23
C ARG A 143 -14.50 -10.73 -22.58
N GLU A 144 -15.38 -11.73 -22.64
CA GLU A 144 -15.05 -12.96 -23.35
C GLU A 144 -14.71 -12.58 -24.78
N ARG A 145 -13.49 -12.90 -25.22
CA ARG A 145 -13.10 -12.80 -26.62
C ARG A 145 -13.91 -13.84 -27.40
N ARG A 146 -15.17 -13.54 -27.71
CA ARG A 146 -16.06 -14.36 -28.52
C ARG A 146 -15.81 -14.12 -30.02
N GLU A 147 -14.54 -14.13 -30.41
CA GLU A 147 -14.10 -13.74 -31.77
C GLU A 147 -13.26 -14.80 -32.49
N ALA A 148 -13.08 -16.00 -31.94
CA ALA A 148 -12.24 -17.04 -32.55
C ALA A 148 -12.96 -18.30 -33.04
N ASN A 149 -14.29 -18.39 -32.96
CA ASN A 149 -15.00 -19.56 -33.49
C ASN A 149 -16.36 -19.18 -34.07
N ALA A 150 -16.35 -18.51 -35.23
CA ALA A 150 -17.50 -18.56 -36.13
C ALA A 150 -17.38 -19.86 -36.95
N PRO A 151 -18.25 -20.87 -36.76
CA PRO A 151 -18.35 -21.96 -37.72
C PRO A 151 -18.87 -21.39 -39.04
N GLY A 152 -17.98 -21.34 -40.03
CA GLY A 152 -18.33 -21.03 -41.41
C GLY A 152 -19.32 -22.06 -41.94
N ALA A 153 -20.60 -21.69 -41.82
CA ALA A 153 -21.74 -22.07 -42.64
C ALA A 153 -21.58 -23.37 -43.44
N ALA A 154 -22.19 -24.44 -42.90
CA ALA A 154 -22.90 -25.40 -43.71
C ALA A 154 -23.91 -24.62 -44.58
N ARG A 155 -23.52 -24.30 -45.81
CA ARG A 155 -24.44 -24.06 -46.91
C ARG A 155 -24.72 -25.40 -47.55
N ASP A 156 -25.74 -26.03 -47.00
CA ASP A 156 -26.61 -26.93 -47.72
C ASP A 156 -27.28 -26.13 -48.85
N ASP A 157 -26.59 -26.02 -49.99
CA ASP A 157 -27.21 -25.76 -51.28
C ASP A 157 -27.16 -27.05 -52.10
N ALA A 158 -27.69 -28.14 -51.52
CA ALA A 158 -28.39 -29.11 -52.33
C ALA A 158 -29.73 -28.49 -52.74
N ARG A 159 -29.75 -27.79 -53.88
CA ARG A 159 -30.92 -27.66 -54.79
C ARG A 159 -30.62 -26.64 -55.90
N HIS A 160 -30.83 -27.08 -57.14
CA HIS A 160 -30.85 -26.31 -58.40
C HIS A 160 -29.52 -26.20 -59.17
N ALA A 161 -29.13 -27.26 -59.88
CA ALA A 161 -29.00 -27.29 -61.36
C ALA A 161 -28.18 -28.50 -61.83
#